data_AF-A0A5K1CNS0-F1
#
_entry.id   AF-A0A5K1CNS0-F1
#
_cell.length_a   1.000
_cell.length_b   1.000
_cell.length_c   1.000
_cell.angle_alpha   90.00
_cell.angle_beta   90.00
_cell.angle_gamma   90.00
#
_symmetry.space_group_name_H-M   'P 1'
#
loop_
_entity.id
_entity.type
_entity.pdbx_description
1 polymer ?
#
loop_
_entity_poly.entity_id
_entity_poly.type
_entity_poly.pdbx_seq_one_letter_code
_entity_poly.pdbx_strand_id
1 'polypeptide(L)'
;YYDIRKECEGNLCYDFSNMEKFLNQMTVRDVLGVGDIQFVSCSPTVYEAMLTDWMRNLEVGIPKLIDDGIKLLVYAGEYDLICNWL
;
A
#
# COMPACT_ATOMS: atom_id res chain seq x y z
N TYR A 1 2.04 -9.53 -10.13
CA TYR A 1 0.79 -8.74 -9.95
C TYR A 1 1.03 -7.27 -10.19
N TYR A 2 2.03 -6.67 -9.54
CA TYR A 2 2.30 -5.24 -9.62
C TYR A 2 3.10 -4.77 -10.86
N ASP A 3 3.67 -5.71 -11.62
CA ASP A 3 4.33 -5.45 -12.92
C ASP A 3 4.25 -6.73 -13.76
N ILE A 4 3.49 -6.72 -14.86
CA ILE A 4 3.32 -7.89 -15.74
C ILE A 4 4.57 -8.22 -16.56
N ARG A 5 5.56 -7.34 -16.60
CA ARG A 5 6.81 -7.54 -17.35
C ARG A 5 7.84 -8.35 -16.57
N LYS A 6 7.59 -8.60 -15.29
CA LYS A 6 8.54 -9.24 -14.37
C LYS A 6 7.96 -10.53 -13.81
N GLU A 7 8.84 -11.51 -13.60
CA GLU A 7 8.51 -12.66 -12.76
C GLU A 7 8.40 -12.20 -11.30
N CYS A 8 7.44 -12.79 -10.58
CA CYS A 8 7.16 -12.44 -9.20
C CYS A 8 8.17 -13.15 -8.29
N GLU A 9 9.00 -12.37 -7.58
CA GLU A 9 9.96 -12.90 -6.62
C GLU A 9 9.53 -12.54 -5.18
N GLY A 10 9.41 -13.57 -4.32
CA GLY A 10 9.05 -13.38 -2.91
C GLY A 10 7.61 -12.91 -2.67
N ASN A 11 7.33 -12.48 -1.43
CA ASN A 11 6.04 -11.91 -1.07
C ASN A 11 5.88 -10.54 -1.72
N LEU A 12 4.68 -10.25 -2.22
CA LEU A 12 4.37 -8.99 -2.94
C LEU A 12 5.22 -8.76 -4.22
N CYS A 13 5.86 -9.79 -4.76
CA CYS A 13 6.66 -9.75 -6.00
C CYS A 13 7.90 -8.84 -5.99
N TYR A 14 8.36 -8.39 -4.82
CA TYR A 14 9.57 -7.58 -4.68
C TYR A 14 10.33 -7.88 -3.38
N ASP A 15 11.65 -7.70 -3.37
CA ASP A 15 12.46 -7.81 -2.16
C ASP A 15 12.43 -6.52 -1.33
N PHE A 16 11.72 -6.58 -0.21
CA PHE A 16 11.63 -5.49 0.78
C PHE A 16 12.60 -5.66 1.95
N SER A 17 13.46 -6.69 1.95
CA SER A 17 14.28 -7.04 3.11
C SER A 17 15.24 -5.94 3.53
N ASN A 18 15.75 -5.14 2.59
CA ASN A 18 16.63 -4.02 2.90
C ASN A 18 15.91 -2.93 3.70
N MET A 19 14.68 -2.60 3.31
CA MET A 19 13.84 -1.63 4.04
C MET A 19 13.49 -2.17 5.43
N GLU A 20 13.02 -3.41 5.51
CA GLU A 20 12.63 -4.03 6.79
C GLU A 20 13.80 -4.12 7.76
N LYS A 21 14.99 -4.52 7.29
CA LYS A 21 16.21 -4.54 8.11
C LYS A 21 16.59 -3.15 8.59
N PHE A 22 16.58 -2.16 7.70
CA PHE A 22 16.94 -0.78 8.04
C PHE A 22 16.00 -0.19 9.09
N LEU A 23 14.69 -0.28 8.87
CA LEU A 23 13.69 0.29 9.78
C LEU A 23 13.63 -0.43 11.14
N ASN A 24 14.13 -1.66 11.23
CA ASN A 24 14.22 -2.40 12.49
C ASN A 24 15.54 -2.22 13.24
N GLN A 25 16.51 -1.47 12.70
CA GLN A 25 17.72 -1.13 13.46
C GLN A 25 17.35 -0.27 14.66
N MET A 26 17.90 -0.62 15.84
CA MET A 26 17.68 0.12 17.08
C MET A 26 18.03 1.60 16.93
N THR A 27 19.16 1.91 16.31
CA THR A 27 19.58 3.31 16.05
C THR A 27 18.58 4.08 15.19
N VAL A 28 17.99 3.44 14.18
CA VAL A 28 16.98 4.06 13.31
C VAL A 28 15.68 4.29 14.10
N ARG A 29 15.27 3.31 14.90
CA ARG A 29 14.05 3.40 15.72
C ARG A 29 14.15 4.42 16.84
N ASP A 30 15.33 4.54 17.45
CA ASP A 30 15.62 5.56 18.46
C ASP A 30 15.52 6.96 17.87
N VAL A 31 16.09 7.17 16.68
CA VAL A 31 16.01 8.46 15.96
C VAL A 31 14.57 8.80 15.55
N LEU A 32 13.78 7.79 15.15
CA LEU A 32 12.36 7.98 14.80
C LEU A 32 11.45 8.10 16.03
N GLY A 33 11.92 7.77 17.23
CA GLY A 33 11.14 7.84 18.47
C GLY A 33 10.00 6.83 18.56
N VAL A 34 10.10 5.69 17.87
CA VAL A 34 9.02 4.67 17.80
C VAL A 34 9.12 3.60 18.89
N GLY A 35 10.14 3.69 19.75
CA GLY A 35 10.38 2.77 20.87
C GLY A 35 10.53 1.31 20.42
N ASP A 36 9.89 0.40 21.15
CA ASP A 36 10.05 -1.05 20.97
C ASP A 36 9.21 -1.69 19.85
N ILE A 37 8.51 -0.88 19.06
CA ILE A 37 7.68 -1.37 17.94
C ILE A 37 8.56 -1.92 16.82
N GLN A 38 8.31 -3.18 16.44
CA GLN A 38 8.92 -3.80 15.27
C GLN A 38 8.17 -3.37 14.00
N PHE A 39 8.93 -2.92 13.01
CA PHE A 39 8.41 -2.60 11.69
C PHE A 39 8.10 -3.89 10.92
N VAL A 40 6.91 -3.93 10.31
CA VAL A 40 6.49 -4.94 9.33
C VAL A 40 5.91 -4.22 8.12
N SER A 41 6.16 -4.72 6.91
CA SER A 41 5.72 -4.05 5.68
C SER A 41 4.20 -4.03 5.53
N CYS A 42 3.51 -5.11 5.91
CA CYS A 42 2.05 -5.21 5.90
C CYS A 42 1.58 -6.02 7.12
N SER A 43 0.59 -5.52 7.86
CA SER A 43 0.03 -6.22 9.03
C SER A 43 -1.11 -7.16 8.61
N PRO A 44 -0.99 -8.49 8.82
CA PRO A 44 -2.07 -9.43 8.52
C PRO A 44 -3.29 -9.18 9.41
N THR A 45 -3.09 -8.76 10.67
CA THR A 45 -4.18 -8.45 11.60
C THR A 45 -5.05 -7.31 11.11
N VAL A 46 -4.43 -6.23 10.60
CA VAL A 46 -5.18 -5.09 10.04
C VAL A 46 -5.88 -5.50 8.74
N TYR A 47 -5.19 -6.27 7.88
CA TYR A 47 -5.76 -6.79 6.65
C TYR A 47 -7.03 -7.62 6.93
N GLU A 48 -6.95 -8.58 7.86
CA GLU A 48 -8.07 -9.43 8.27
C GLU A 48 -9.25 -8.62 8.84
N ALA A 49 -8.96 -7.61 9.67
CA ALA A 49 -9.99 -6.75 10.26
C ALA A 49 -10.76 -5.92 9.21
N MET A 50 -10.14 -5.64 8.06
CA MET A 50 -10.70 -4.79 6.99
C MET A 50 -11.22 -5.59 5.79
N LEU A 51 -11.21 -6.93 5.84
CA LEU A 51 -11.59 -7.77 4.69
C LEU A 51 -12.98 -7.47 4.14
N THR A 52 -13.94 -7.12 5.00
CA THR A 52 -15.32 -6.81 4.58
C THR A 52 -15.45 -5.51 3.79
N ASP A 53 -14.51 -4.59 3.96
CA ASP A 53 -14.54 -3.29 3.27
C ASP A 53 -14.13 -3.42 1.79
N TRP A 54 -13.52 -4.55 1.39
CA TRP A 54 -13.04 -4.77 0.02
C TRP A 54 -14.12 -4.59 -1.04
N MET A 55 -15.36 -5.00 -0.75
CA MET A 55 -16.48 -4.94 -1.68
C MET A 55 -17.33 -3.67 -1.54
N ARG A 56 -16.93 -2.73 -0.68
CA ARG A 56 -17.68 -1.48 -0.48
C ARG A 56 -17.46 -0.55 -1.66
N ASN A 57 -18.55 -0.12 -2.30
CA ASN A 57 -18.48 0.89 -3.36
C ASN A 57 -18.19 2.28 -2.79
N LEU A 58 -16.97 2.78 -3.01
CA LEU A 58 -16.52 4.12 -2.61
C LEU A 58 -16.61 5.15 -3.74
N GLU A 59 -16.80 4.69 -4.99
CA GLU A 59 -16.88 5.55 -6.18
C GLU A 59 -18.03 6.55 -6.09
N VAL A 60 -19.13 6.14 -5.45
CA VAL A 60 -20.33 6.99 -5.25
C VAL A 60 -20.05 8.27 -4.47
N GLY A 61 -18.94 8.34 -3.73
CA GLY A 61 -18.52 9.55 -3.01
C GLY A 61 -17.79 10.58 -3.87
N ILE A 62 -17.23 10.16 -5.01
CA ILE A 62 -16.39 11.01 -5.86
C ILE A 62 -17.13 12.22 -6.43
N PRO A 63 -18.37 12.10 -6.97
CA PRO A 63 -19.07 13.25 -7.56
C PRO A 63 -19.22 14.42 -6.58
N LYS A 64 -19.59 14.13 -5.33
CA LYS A 64 -19.75 15.16 -4.29
C LYS A 64 -18.44 15.91 -4.02
N LEU A 65 -17.31 15.20 -4.00
CA LEU A 65 -16.00 15.83 -3.78
C LEU A 65 -15.65 16.80 -4.90
N ILE A 66 -15.96 16.42 -6.15
CA ILE A 66 -15.71 17.27 -7.33
C ILE A 66 -16.63 18.49 -7.31
N ASP A 67 -17.91 18.33 -6.98
CA ASP A 67 -18.88 19.43 -6.87
C ASP A 67 -18.49 20.45 -5.79
N ASP A 68 -17.86 19.99 -4.70
CA ASP A 68 -17.30 20.83 -3.63
C ASP A 68 -15.99 21.53 -4.06
N GLY A 69 -15.56 21.39 -5.33
CA GLY A 69 -14.41 22.08 -5.91
C GLY A 69 -13.06 21.39 -5.69
N ILE A 70 -13.05 20.14 -5.22
CA ILE A 70 -11.82 19.37 -5.01
C ILE A 70 -11.31 18.86 -6.38
N LYS A 71 -10.07 19.21 -6.71
CA LYS A 71 -9.43 18.74 -7.94
C LYS A 71 -9.01 17.27 -7.79
N LEU A 72 -9.42 16.44 -8.75
CA LEU A 72 -9.09 15.00 -8.79
C LEU A 72 -8.10 14.69 -9.92
N LEU A 73 -7.10 13.87 -9.61
CA LEU A 73 -6.21 13.23 -10.58
C LEU A 73 -6.21 11.71 -10.31
N VAL A 74 -6.70 10.94 -11.27
CA VAL A 74 -6.58 9.47 -11.27
C VAL A 74 -5.45 9.10 -12.22
N TYR A 75 -4.44 8.40 -11.73
CA TYR A 75 -3.32 7.92 -12.52
C TYR A 75 -3.13 6.42 -12.29
N ALA A 76 -2.83 5.69 -13.36
CA ALA A 76 -2.62 4.24 -13.33
C ALA A 76 -1.38 3.88 -14.16
N GLY A 77 -0.61 2.91 -13.68
CA GLY A 77 0.56 2.42 -14.40
C GLY A 77 0.17 1.42 -15.48
N GLU A 78 0.75 1.54 -16.67
CA GLU A 78 0.42 0.68 -17.83
C GLU A 78 0.59 -0.82 -17.57
N TYR A 79 1.56 -1.19 -16.72
CA TYR A 79 1.97 -2.58 -16.50
C TYR A 79 1.50 -3.18 -15.17
N ASP A 80 0.65 -2.48 -14.41
CA ASP A 80 0.05 -3.04 -13.19
C ASP A 80 -1.18 -3.89 -13.53
N LEU A 81 -1.24 -5.12 -13.00
CA LEU A 81 -2.39 -6.00 -13.18
C LEU A 81 -3.44 -5.80 -12.08
N ILE A 82 -3.04 -5.48 -10.84
CA ILE A 82 -3.97 -5.48 -9.70
C ILE A 82 -4.92 -4.29 -9.74
N CYS A 83 -4.39 -3.11 -10.06
CA CYS A 83 -5.11 -1.86 -10.26
C CYS A 83 -4.82 -1.35 -11.68
N ASN A 84 -5.26 -2.15 -12.65
CA ASN A 84 -4.99 -1.88 -14.05
C ASN A 84 -5.68 -0.57 -14.53
N TRP A 85 -5.21 -0.03 -15.64
CA TRP A 85 -5.67 1.27 -16.16
C TRP A 85 -6.99 1.21 -16.95
N LEU A 86 -7.54 0.02 -17.18
CA LEU A 86 -8.79 -0.24 -17.93
C LEU A 86 -10.02 -0.36 -17.01
#